data_AF-A0A1S3JUS8-F1
#
_entry.id   AF-A0A1S3JUS8-F1
#
_cell.length_a   1.000
_cell.length_b   1.000
_cell.length_c   1.000
_cell.angle_alpha   90.00
_cell.angle_beta   90.00
_cell.angle_gamma   90.00
#
_symmetry.space_group_name_H-M   'P 1'
#
loop_
_entity.id
_entity.type
_entity.pdbx_description
1 polymer ?
#
loop_
_entity_poly.entity_id
_entity_poly.type
_entity_poly.pdbx_seq_one_letter_code
_entity_poly.pdbx_strand_id
1 'polypeptide(L)'
;MAAGTFKLDLGDQKKNVFVTQLQDRDYDEEDVTAYPIVKESADKLIETGINTLQKTLLLKKEVEVDKVHLELLSKRAEFKERMQACSERQIKVQKKQQQMKEKVSQYEKFIKENEAKRRRAIQKYQNEVKLREQRTRELEMLQEQLEDLKQREKISQTKKFEQYLLRVVDAMPENYIEMQDNMVNSLMMRHRTLNETNKDLVEGVSEKADELEKLRNHLDQLKQEHDKMKLSINSELSKMQKHQEGRVDGNKQLEESYILGKGDFREQRSELGQILMAINNIANKCTKETDIPVERIMLDEKLDRIQEYMLERIDVAQMASADGSEGDQRTKSGRSGHSWSRKKNAPKVMFAA
;
A
#
# COMPACT_ATOMS: atom_id res chain seq x y z
N MET A 1 -74.91 -60.28 -9.73
CA MET A 1 -75.75 -61.09 -10.63
C MET A 1 -75.52 -62.55 -10.31
N ALA A 2 -76.62 -63.30 -10.12
CA ALA A 2 -76.81 -64.77 -10.13
C ALA A 2 -75.77 -65.63 -9.37
N ALA A 3 -76.04 -66.16 -8.16
CA ALA A 3 -77.04 -67.16 -7.75
C ALA A 3 -76.88 -68.53 -8.45
N GLY A 4 -76.58 -69.57 -7.66
CA GLY A 4 -76.45 -70.95 -8.10
C GLY A 4 -76.14 -71.91 -6.95
N THR A 5 -77.01 -71.97 -5.94
CA THR A 5 -77.05 -72.97 -4.87
C THR A 5 -77.63 -74.29 -5.38
N PHE A 6 -76.93 -75.41 -5.20
CA PHE A 6 -77.52 -76.75 -5.36
C PHE A 6 -77.52 -77.47 -4.02
N LYS A 7 -78.73 -77.78 -3.55
CA LYS A 7 -79.08 -78.50 -2.33
C LYS A 7 -79.41 -79.94 -2.71
N LEU A 8 -78.77 -80.93 -2.09
CA LEU A 8 -79.06 -82.35 -2.28
C LEU A 8 -79.89 -82.84 -1.09
N ASP A 9 -81.20 -82.96 -1.28
CA ASP A 9 -82.11 -83.61 -0.33
C ASP A 9 -81.96 -85.14 -0.49
N LEU A 10 -81.51 -85.81 0.57
CA LEU A 10 -81.47 -87.27 0.68
C LEU A 10 -82.85 -87.75 1.14
N GLY A 11 -83.57 -88.46 0.27
CA GLY A 11 -84.81 -89.16 0.62
C GLY A 11 -84.56 -90.43 1.43
N ASP A 12 -85.53 -90.80 2.27
CA ASP A 12 -85.46 -91.86 3.28
C ASP A 12 -85.21 -93.29 2.74
N GLN A 13 -84.37 -94.04 3.48
CA GLN A 13 -84.11 -95.48 3.28
C GLN A 13 -85.36 -96.33 3.56
N LYS A 14 -85.82 -97.09 2.56
CA LYS A 14 -86.81 -98.16 2.75
C LYS A 14 -86.15 -99.41 3.33
N LYS A 15 -86.55 -99.81 4.54
CA LYS A 15 -86.26 -101.11 5.15
C LYS A 15 -87.19 -102.17 4.55
N ASN A 16 -86.63 -103.14 3.81
CA ASN A 16 -87.35 -104.36 3.47
C ASN A 16 -87.00 -105.44 4.50
N VAL A 17 -87.90 -105.64 5.44
CA VAL A 17 -87.91 -106.75 6.42
C VAL A 17 -88.75 -107.86 5.82
N PHE A 18 -88.17 -109.04 5.58
CA PHE A 18 -88.91 -110.27 5.32
C PHE A 18 -88.98 -111.07 6.62
N VAL A 19 -90.19 -111.18 7.18
CA VAL A 19 -90.57 -112.10 8.27
C VAL A 19 -91.92 -112.70 7.90
N THR A 20 -91.96 -113.99 7.60
CA THR A 20 -93.11 -114.92 7.70
C THR A 20 -92.53 -116.32 7.50
N GLN A 21 -92.84 -117.39 8.22
CA GLN A 21 -93.69 -117.69 9.36
C GLN A 21 -93.24 -119.11 9.78
N LEU A 22 -93.08 -119.38 11.07
CA LEU A 22 -92.92 -120.73 11.61
C LEU A 22 -94.30 -121.40 11.66
N GLN A 23 -94.39 -122.65 11.19
CA GLN A 23 -95.49 -123.53 11.54
C GLN A 23 -94.97 -124.96 11.73
N ASP A 24 -95.10 -125.43 12.96
CA ASP A 24 -94.65 -126.73 13.46
C ASP A 24 -95.56 -127.88 12.96
N ARG A 25 -94.93 -128.99 12.58
CA ARG A 25 -95.51 -130.33 12.49
C ARG A 25 -94.38 -131.33 12.77
N ASP A 26 -94.46 -131.96 13.93
CA ASP A 26 -93.60 -133.05 14.42
C ASP A 26 -93.86 -134.40 13.71
N TYR A 27 -93.11 -135.44 14.13
CA TYR A 27 -92.95 -136.85 13.68
C TYR A 27 -91.71 -137.06 12.77
N ASP A 28 -90.70 -137.89 13.05
CA ASP A 28 -90.39 -138.87 14.12
C ASP A 28 -88.86 -139.19 14.13
N GLU A 29 -88.41 -139.85 15.19
CA GLU A 29 -87.05 -140.31 15.55
C GLU A 29 -86.36 -141.27 14.54
N GLU A 30 -85.02 -141.20 14.41
CA GLU A 30 -84.07 -142.29 14.78
C GLU A 30 -82.58 -142.00 14.42
N ASP A 31 -81.72 -142.23 15.43
CA ASP A 31 -80.34 -142.80 15.47
C ASP A 31 -79.01 -142.06 15.08
N VAL A 32 -78.21 -141.83 16.14
CA VAL A 32 -76.74 -141.92 16.40
C VAL A 32 -75.69 -141.20 15.51
N THR A 33 -74.85 -140.34 16.12
CA THR A 33 -73.38 -140.57 16.37
C THR A 33 -72.64 -139.32 16.87
N ALA A 34 -72.00 -139.46 18.03
CA ALA A 34 -71.08 -138.48 18.62
C ALA A 34 -69.68 -138.56 17.96
N TYR A 35 -69.05 -137.41 17.65
CA TYR A 35 -67.67 -137.32 17.14
C TYR A 35 -66.73 -136.60 18.15
N PRO A 36 -65.46 -137.00 18.25
CA PRO A 36 -64.52 -136.54 19.29
C PRO A 36 -63.83 -135.21 18.94
N ILE A 37 -63.44 -134.45 19.98
CA ILE A 37 -62.76 -133.14 19.90
C ILE A 37 -61.24 -133.34 19.85
N VAL A 38 -60.59 -132.91 18.76
CA VAL A 38 -59.12 -132.90 18.59
C VAL A 38 -58.52 -131.63 19.20
N LYS A 39 -57.46 -131.76 20.03
CA LYS A 39 -56.83 -130.69 20.84
C LYS A 39 -55.44 -130.23 20.35
N GLU A 40 -55.10 -130.38 19.08
CA GLU A 40 -53.73 -130.10 18.57
C GLU A 40 -53.62 -128.79 17.76
N SER A 41 -52.45 -128.14 17.86
CA SER A 41 -52.12 -126.86 17.20
C SER A 41 -52.02 -127.00 15.67
N ALA A 42 -52.66 -126.05 14.96
CA ALA A 42 -52.84 -126.03 13.50
C ALA A 42 -51.57 -126.37 12.69
N ASP A 43 -50.40 -125.85 13.09
CA ASP A 43 -49.15 -126.03 12.34
C ASP A 43 -48.66 -127.48 12.30
N LYS A 44 -48.92 -128.27 13.36
CA LYS A 44 -48.46 -129.68 13.47
C LYS A 44 -49.35 -130.67 12.73
N LEU A 45 -50.63 -130.33 12.51
CA LEU A 45 -51.59 -131.14 11.74
C LEU A 45 -51.36 -131.04 10.21
N ILE A 46 -50.50 -130.12 9.77
CA ILE A 46 -50.24 -129.82 8.35
C ILE A 46 -49.07 -130.65 7.78
N GLU A 47 -48.19 -131.22 8.61
CA GLU A 47 -47.02 -132.00 8.17
C GLU A 47 -47.30 -133.50 7.92
N THR A 48 -48.34 -134.10 8.52
CA THR A 48 -48.68 -135.53 8.36
C THR A 48 -49.72 -135.76 7.26
N GLY A 49 -49.26 -135.95 6.02
CA GLY A 49 -50.09 -136.04 4.82
C GLY A 49 -50.72 -137.40 4.51
N ILE A 50 -51.66 -137.91 5.34
CA ILE A 50 -52.48 -139.09 4.99
C ILE A 50 -53.94 -138.85 5.43
N ASN A 51 -54.83 -138.72 4.43
CA ASN A 51 -56.30 -138.64 4.52
C ASN A 51 -56.89 -137.52 5.39
N THR A 52 -56.92 -136.28 4.87
CA THR A 52 -57.44 -135.12 5.61
C THR A 52 -58.78 -134.60 5.08
N LEU A 53 -59.77 -134.70 5.96
CA LEU A 53 -61.14 -134.18 5.86
C LEU A 53 -61.15 -132.65 5.58
N GLN A 54 -62.18 -132.15 4.91
CA GLN A 54 -62.35 -130.75 4.46
C GLN A 54 -62.00 -129.65 5.50
N LYS A 55 -62.06 -129.97 6.80
CA LYS A 55 -61.90 -129.03 7.91
C LYS A 55 -60.45 -128.58 8.19
N THR A 56 -59.43 -129.44 8.01
CA THR A 56 -58.01 -129.03 8.19
C THR A 56 -57.46 -128.26 6.98
N LEU A 57 -58.00 -128.55 5.79
CA LEU A 57 -57.75 -127.76 4.59
C LEU A 57 -58.25 -126.31 4.76
N LEU A 58 -59.40 -126.15 5.43
CA LEU A 58 -60.02 -124.86 5.69
C LEU A 58 -59.18 -124.00 6.63
N LEU A 59 -58.61 -124.59 7.69
CA LEU A 59 -57.75 -123.88 8.65
C LEU A 59 -56.40 -123.46 8.04
N LYS A 60 -55.80 -124.31 7.20
CA LYS A 60 -54.61 -123.96 6.41
C LYS A 60 -54.90 -122.80 5.47
N LYS A 61 -56.09 -122.80 4.85
CA LYS A 61 -56.56 -121.68 4.01
C LYS A 61 -56.78 -120.41 4.82
N GLU A 62 -57.28 -120.51 6.04
CA GLU A 62 -57.49 -119.36 6.94
C GLU A 62 -56.15 -118.72 7.37
N VAL A 63 -55.16 -119.51 7.77
CA VAL A 63 -53.80 -119.01 8.11
C VAL A 63 -53.09 -118.44 6.87
N GLU A 64 -53.23 -119.09 5.71
CA GLU A 64 -52.73 -118.55 4.44
C GLU A 64 -53.40 -117.20 4.13
N VAL A 65 -54.72 -117.08 4.35
CA VAL A 65 -55.49 -115.84 4.18
C VAL A 65 -55.02 -114.76 5.16
N ASP A 66 -54.79 -115.07 6.43
CA ASP A 66 -54.32 -114.11 7.43
C ASP A 66 -52.89 -113.63 7.18
N LYS A 67 -52.00 -114.53 6.75
CA LYS A 67 -50.64 -114.15 6.35
C LYS A 67 -50.67 -113.23 5.12
N VAL A 68 -51.46 -113.58 4.11
CA VAL A 68 -51.69 -112.72 2.94
C VAL A 68 -52.34 -111.41 3.36
N HIS A 69 -53.22 -111.42 4.37
CA HIS A 69 -53.86 -110.22 4.90
C HIS A 69 -52.85 -109.30 5.61
N LEU A 70 -51.96 -109.84 6.43
CA LEU A 70 -50.91 -109.08 7.11
C LEU A 70 -49.89 -108.50 6.10
N GLU A 71 -49.48 -109.29 5.10
CA GLU A 71 -48.63 -108.81 4.01
C GLU A 71 -49.35 -107.72 3.20
N LEU A 72 -50.65 -107.87 2.94
CA LEU A 72 -51.47 -106.84 2.29
C LEU A 72 -51.55 -105.56 3.13
N LEU A 73 -51.71 -105.66 4.45
CA LEU A 73 -51.73 -104.51 5.36
C LEU A 73 -50.37 -103.79 5.39
N SER A 74 -49.28 -104.54 5.49
CA SER A 74 -47.91 -104.00 5.43
C SER A 74 -47.65 -103.29 4.10
N LYS A 75 -48.02 -103.91 2.97
CA LYS A 75 -47.89 -103.29 1.64
C LYS A 75 -48.80 -102.08 1.45
N ARG A 76 -50.00 -102.08 2.04
CA ARG A 76 -50.88 -100.90 2.09
C ARG A 76 -50.27 -99.77 2.91
N ALA A 77 -49.61 -100.07 4.03
CA ALA A 77 -48.93 -99.08 4.85
C ALA A 77 -47.71 -98.48 4.13
N GLU A 78 -46.82 -99.32 3.56
CA GLU A 78 -45.69 -98.87 2.74
C GLU A 78 -46.15 -98.02 1.54
N PHE A 79 -47.24 -98.43 0.87
CA PHE A 79 -47.82 -97.67 -0.23
C PHE A 79 -48.35 -96.33 0.25
N LYS A 80 -49.05 -96.29 1.39
CA LYS A 80 -49.56 -95.05 1.98
C LYS A 80 -48.43 -94.08 2.33
N GLU A 81 -47.34 -94.56 2.94
CA GLU A 81 -46.18 -93.75 3.28
C GLU A 81 -45.49 -93.20 2.01
N ARG A 82 -45.29 -94.05 0.99
CA ARG A 82 -44.75 -93.60 -0.31
C ARG A 82 -45.65 -92.56 -0.97
N MET A 83 -46.97 -92.76 -0.91
CA MET A 83 -47.94 -91.80 -1.44
C MET A 83 -47.89 -90.47 -0.69
N GLN A 84 -47.72 -90.49 0.64
CA GLN A 84 -47.55 -89.27 1.45
C GLN A 84 -46.23 -88.56 1.10
N ALA A 85 -45.11 -89.27 1.04
CA ALA A 85 -43.82 -88.69 0.66
C ALA A 85 -43.83 -88.12 -0.78
N CYS A 86 -44.47 -88.81 -1.72
CA CYS A 86 -44.70 -88.32 -3.07
C CYS A 86 -45.56 -87.05 -3.08
N SER A 87 -46.65 -87.02 -2.29
CA SER A 87 -47.52 -85.85 -2.15
C SER A 87 -46.77 -84.65 -1.57
N GLU A 88 -45.99 -84.83 -0.51
CA GLU A 88 -45.17 -83.76 0.06
C GLU A 88 -44.12 -83.25 -0.93
N ARG A 89 -43.45 -84.15 -1.65
CA ARG A 89 -42.48 -83.77 -2.68
C ARG A 89 -43.14 -83.01 -3.80
N GLN A 90 -44.33 -83.42 -4.22
CA GLN A 90 -45.13 -82.71 -5.23
C GLN A 90 -45.47 -81.29 -4.76
N ILE A 91 -45.93 -81.11 -3.51
CA ILE A 91 -46.23 -79.79 -2.94
C ILE A 91 -44.96 -78.92 -2.86
N LYS A 92 -43.82 -79.48 -2.41
CA LYS A 92 -42.54 -78.75 -2.34
C LYS A 92 -42.06 -78.30 -3.73
N VAL A 93 -42.16 -79.16 -4.75
CA VAL A 93 -41.81 -78.82 -6.13
C VAL A 93 -42.76 -77.76 -6.68
N GLN A 94 -44.06 -77.90 -6.45
CA GLN A 94 -45.06 -76.91 -6.87
C GLN A 94 -44.80 -75.54 -6.22
N LYS A 95 -44.48 -75.50 -4.92
CA LYS A 95 -44.11 -74.25 -4.23
C LYS A 95 -42.84 -73.62 -4.81
N LYS A 96 -41.80 -74.42 -5.07
CA LYS A 96 -40.57 -73.92 -5.73
C LYS A 96 -40.84 -73.40 -7.13
N GLN A 97 -41.67 -74.10 -7.90
CA GLN A 97 -42.08 -73.67 -9.24
C GLN A 97 -42.85 -72.34 -9.17
N GLN A 98 -43.76 -72.20 -8.22
CA GLN A 98 -44.51 -70.97 -8.00
C GLN A 98 -43.60 -69.80 -7.61
N GLN A 99 -42.67 -70.00 -6.67
CA GLN A 99 -41.67 -68.99 -6.30
C GLN A 99 -40.77 -68.59 -7.47
N MET A 100 -40.41 -69.56 -8.33
CA MET A 100 -39.63 -69.27 -9.53
C MET A 100 -40.43 -68.45 -10.54
N LYS A 101 -41.71 -68.78 -10.76
CA LYS A 101 -42.62 -67.98 -11.60
C LYS A 101 -42.78 -66.55 -11.06
N GLU A 102 -42.92 -66.37 -9.75
CA GLU A 102 -43.00 -65.06 -9.11
C GLU A 102 -41.72 -64.25 -9.30
N LYS A 103 -40.56 -64.86 -9.09
CA LYS A 103 -39.25 -64.20 -9.35
C LYS A 103 -39.09 -63.80 -10.81
N VAL A 104 -39.44 -64.69 -11.75
CA VAL A 104 -39.40 -64.37 -13.18
C VAL A 104 -40.31 -63.18 -13.49
N SER A 105 -41.55 -63.16 -12.97
CA SER A 105 -42.45 -62.03 -13.15
C SER A 105 -41.90 -60.72 -12.55
N GLN A 106 -41.26 -60.78 -11.39
CA GLN A 106 -40.59 -59.61 -10.78
C GLN A 106 -39.42 -59.11 -11.63
N TYR A 107 -38.57 -60.01 -12.13
CA TYR A 107 -37.47 -59.64 -13.01
C TYR A 107 -37.95 -59.09 -14.35
N GLU A 108 -38.98 -59.65 -14.95
CA GLU A 108 -39.60 -59.10 -16.17
C GLU A 108 -40.12 -57.68 -15.96
N LYS A 109 -40.79 -57.41 -14.82
CA LYS A 109 -41.22 -56.06 -14.45
C LYS A 109 -40.02 -55.12 -14.27
N PHE A 110 -39.00 -55.55 -13.54
CA PHE A 110 -37.78 -54.77 -13.33
C PHE A 110 -37.06 -54.44 -14.65
N ILE A 111 -36.94 -55.41 -15.56
CA ILE A 111 -36.33 -55.21 -16.89
C ILE A 111 -37.15 -54.18 -17.68
N LYS A 112 -38.48 -54.33 -17.73
CA LYS A 112 -39.36 -53.38 -18.43
C LYS A 112 -39.26 -51.96 -17.86
N GLU A 113 -39.24 -51.82 -16.53
CA GLU A 113 -39.07 -50.53 -15.86
C GLU A 113 -37.69 -49.92 -16.11
N ASN A 114 -36.62 -50.73 -16.05
CA ASN A 114 -35.26 -50.28 -16.29
C ASN A 114 -35.09 -49.84 -17.75
N GLU A 115 -35.59 -50.61 -18.70
CA GLU A 115 -35.62 -50.23 -20.11
C GLU A 115 -36.42 -48.95 -20.33
N ALA A 116 -37.56 -48.77 -19.67
CA ALA A 116 -38.34 -47.54 -19.76
C ALA A 116 -37.58 -46.34 -19.15
N LYS A 117 -36.82 -46.53 -18.07
CA LYS A 117 -35.93 -45.49 -17.51
C LYS A 117 -34.80 -45.17 -18.47
N ARG A 118 -34.15 -46.18 -19.05
CA ARG A 118 -33.09 -46.02 -20.05
C ARG A 118 -33.59 -45.27 -21.29
N ARG A 119 -34.74 -45.67 -21.84
CA ARG A 119 -35.37 -44.99 -22.98
C ARG A 119 -35.70 -43.54 -22.67
N ARG A 120 -36.28 -43.24 -21.50
CA ARG A 120 -36.55 -41.85 -21.08
C ARG A 120 -35.27 -41.03 -20.93
N ALA A 121 -34.22 -41.60 -20.34
CA ALA A 121 -32.93 -40.91 -20.20
C ALA A 121 -32.30 -40.59 -21.56
N ILE A 122 -32.30 -41.57 -22.48
CA ILE A 122 -31.80 -41.38 -23.85
C ILE A 122 -32.62 -40.31 -24.58
N GLN A 123 -33.95 -40.37 -24.50
CA GLN A 123 -34.80 -39.37 -25.15
C GLN A 123 -34.57 -37.96 -24.60
N LYS A 124 -34.43 -37.83 -23.27
CA LYS A 124 -34.12 -36.54 -22.64
C LYS A 124 -32.78 -36.00 -23.12
N TYR A 125 -31.74 -36.83 -23.14
CA TYR A 125 -30.42 -36.47 -23.65
C TYR A 125 -30.47 -36.04 -25.11
N GLN A 126 -31.14 -36.81 -25.99
CA GLN A 126 -31.29 -36.45 -27.40
C GLN A 126 -32.04 -35.13 -27.59
N ASN A 127 -33.09 -34.88 -26.82
CA ASN A 127 -33.82 -33.62 -26.88
C ASN A 127 -32.95 -32.44 -26.39
N GLU A 128 -32.16 -32.64 -25.34
CA GLU A 128 -31.26 -31.62 -24.79
C GLU A 128 -30.12 -31.28 -25.76
N VAL A 129 -29.55 -32.30 -26.43
CA VAL A 129 -28.54 -32.10 -27.49
C VAL A 129 -29.12 -31.30 -28.65
N LYS A 130 -30.31 -31.68 -29.17
CA LYS A 130 -30.97 -30.95 -30.25
C LYS A 130 -31.28 -29.51 -29.86
N LEU A 131 -31.78 -29.29 -28.64
CA LEU A 131 -32.07 -27.95 -28.15
C LEU A 131 -30.78 -27.12 -28.01
N ARG A 132 -29.70 -27.72 -27.50
CA ARG A 132 -28.39 -27.07 -27.42
C ARG A 132 -27.89 -26.68 -28.81
N GLU A 133 -27.93 -27.58 -29.78
CA GLU A 133 -27.52 -27.28 -31.16
C GLU A 133 -28.35 -26.17 -31.80
N GLN A 134 -29.66 -26.12 -31.54
CA GLN A 134 -30.51 -25.03 -32.01
C GLN A 134 -30.12 -23.70 -31.34
N ARG A 135 -29.94 -23.69 -30.03
CA ARG A 135 -29.54 -22.48 -29.28
C ARG A 135 -28.14 -21.99 -29.66
N THR A 136 -27.20 -22.89 -29.90
CA THR A 136 -25.86 -22.54 -30.37
C THR A 136 -25.94 -21.87 -31.74
N ARG A 137 -26.72 -22.42 -32.68
CA ARG A 137 -26.93 -21.79 -33.99
C ARG A 137 -27.60 -20.42 -33.89
N GLU A 138 -28.63 -20.29 -33.04
CA GLU A 138 -29.27 -19.00 -32.77
C GLU A 138 -28.27 -17.98 -32.19
N LEU A 139 -27.39 -18.41 -31.28
CA LEU A 139 -26.36 -17.55 -30.70
C LEU A 139 -25.33 -17.11 -31.75
N GLU A 140 -24.85 -18.02 -32.60
CA GLU A 140 -23.91 -17.72 -33.68
C GLU A 140 -24.52 -16.70 -34.65
N MET A 141 -25.77 -16.91 -35.08
CA MET A 141 -26.48 -15.95 -35.94
C MET A 141 -26.64 -14.57 -35.29
N LEU A 142 -26.99 -14.53 -34.00
CA LEU A 142 -27.13 -13.27 -33.27
C LEU A 142 -25.79 -12.56 -33.08
N GLN A 143 -24.69 -13.29 -32.90
CA GLN A 143 -23.35 -12.74 -32.80
C GLN A 143 -22.93 -12.10 -34.13
N GLU A 144 -23.15 -12.80 -35.24
CA GLU A 144 -22.87 -12.26 -36.59
C GLU A 144 -23.67 -10.98 -36.85
N GLN A 145 -24.97 -10.98 -36.56
CA GLN A 145 -25.81 -9.78 -36.69
C GLN A 145 -25.33 -8.61 -35.83
N LEU A 146 -24.83 -8.89 -34.62
CA LEU A 146 -24.32 -7.88 -33.71
C LEU A 146 -23.00 -7.28 -34.23
N GLU A 147 -22.11 -8.11 -34.75
CA GLU A 147 -20.87 -7.65 -35.40
C GLU A 147 -21.16 -6.78 -36.62
N ASP A 148 -22.09 -7.21 -37.48
CA ASP A 148 -22.55 -6.43 -38.63
C ASP A 148 -23.11 -5.07 -38.22
N LEU A 149 -23.96 -5.03 -37.18
CA LEU A 149 -24.53 -3.78 -36.67
C LEU A 149 -23.44 -2.86 -36.10
N LYS A 150 -22.48 -3.39 -35.33
CA LYS A 150 -21.33 -2.63 -34.82
C LYS A 150 -20.49 -2.06 -35.96
N GLN A 151 -20.25 -2.84 -37.01
CA GLN A 151 -19.49 -2.38 -38.16
C GLN A 151 -20.24 -1.28 -38.91
N ARG A 152 -21.56 -1.44 -39.12
CA ARG A 152 -22.42 -0.40 -39.72
C ARG A 152 -22.43 0.88 -38.89
N GLU A 153 -22.49 0.77 -37.56
CA GLU A 153 -22.44 1.93 -36.67
C GLU A 153 -21.09 2.64 -36.79
N LYS A 154 -19.96 1.90 -36.73
CA LYS A 154 -18.62 2.47 -36.93
C LYS A 154 -18.51 3.18 -38.28
N ILE A 155 -18.98 2.55 -39.35
CA ILE A 155 -18.99 3.16 -40.69
C ILE A 155 -19.86 4.43 -40.68
N SER A 156 -21.04 4.40 -40.05
CA SER A 156 -21.91 5.58 -39.96
C SER A 156 -21.30 6.72 -39.15
N GLN A 157 -20.56 6.42 -38.08
CA GLN A 157 -19.82 7.42 -37.31
C GLN A 157 -18.69 8.03 -38.14
N THR A 158 -17.89 7.18 -38.81
CA THR A 158 -16.78 7.63 -39.65
C THR A 158 -17.25 8.41 -40.89
N LYS A 159 -18.41 8.06 -41.45
CA LYS A 159 -18.99 8.72 -42.63
C LYS A 159 -19.27 10.20 -42.40
N LYS A 160 -19.57 10.63 -41.16
CA LYS A 160 -19.73 12.06 -40.84
C LYS A 160 -18.43 12.83 -41.05
N PHE A 161 -17.30 12.23 -40.66
CA PHE A 161 -15.98 12.83 -40.85
C PHE A 161 -15.55 12.81 -42.32
N GLU A 162 -15.85 11.73 -43.03
CA GLU A 162 -15.63 11.65 -44.48
C GLU A 162 -16.39 12.75 -45.23
N GLN A 163 -17.70 12.90 -44.96
CA GLN A 163 -18.52 13.95 -45.56
C GLN A 163 -18.00 15.36 -45.24
N TYR A 164 -17.54 15.58 -44.01
CA TYR A 164 -16.91 16.84 -43.64
C TYR A 164 -15.64 17.10 -44.46
N LEU A 165 -14.76 16.10 -44.58
CA LEU A 165 -13.52 16.24 -45.35
C LEU A 165 -13.78 16.47 -46.83
N LEU A 166 -14.79 15.81 -47.42
CA LEU A 166 -15.21 16.06 -48.80
C LEU A 166 -15.70 17.51 -48.98
N ARG A 167 -16.51 18.03 -48.05
CA ARG A 167 -16.92 19.46 -48.10
C ARG A 167 -15.75 20.42 -47.98
N VAL A 168 -14.75 20.08 -47.17
CA VAL A 168 -13.51 20.89 -47.06
C VAL A 168 -12.75 20.85 -48.37
N VAL A 169 -12.65 19.69 -49.01
CA VAL A 169 -12.05 19.57 -50.35
C VAL A 169 -12.81 20.41 -51.38
N ASP A 170 -14.14 20.39 -51.38
CA ASP A 170 -14.98 21.18 -52.30
C ASP A 170 -14.83 22.71 -52.09
N ALA A 171 -14.57 23.13 -50.85
CA ALA A 171 -14.39 24.54 -50.50
C ALA A 171 -12.94 25.05 -50.65
N MET A 172 -11.98 24.16 -50.93
CA MET A 172 -10.58 24.55 -51.09
C MET A 172 -10.30 25.15 -52.47
N PRO A 173 -9.43 26.16 -52.58
CA PRO A 173 -8.98 26.68 -53.87
C PRO A 173 -8.30 25.61 -54.73
N GLU A 174 -8.43 25.75 -56.05
CA GLU A 174 -7.68 24.91 -57.01
C GLU A 174 -6.17 25.05 -56.76
N ASN A 175 -5.45 23.93 -56.81
CA ASN A 175 -4.00 23.80 -56.57
C ASN A 175 -3.50 24.09 -55.14
N TYR A 176 -4.38 24.08 -54.13
CA TYR A 176 -3.96 24.28 -52.73
C TYR A 176 -3.07 23.14 -52.18
N ILE A 177 -3.23 21.91 -52.68
CA ILE A 177 -2.39 20.75 -52.34
C ILE A 177 -2.05 20.02 -53.62
N GLU A 178 -0.80 19.60 -53.78
CA GLU A 178 -0.38 18.77 -54.90
C GLU A 178 -1.21 17.49 -54.95
N MET A 179 -1.86 17.24 -56.09
CA MET A 179 -2.73 16.08 -56.25
C MET A 179 -1.91 14.79 -56.19
N GLN A 180 -2.10 14.03 -55.11
CA GLN A 180 -1.97 12.58 -55.16
C GLN A 180 -3.34 11.98 -55.43
N ASP A 181 -3.39 10.68 -55.73
CA ASP A 181 -4.57 9.91 -56.18
C ASP A 181 -5.87 10.16 -55.39
N ASN A 182 -5.81 10.68 -54.15
CA ASN A 182 -6.96 11.11 -53.37
C ASN A 182 -6.69 12.42 -52.61
N MET A 183 -7.43 13.48 -52.95
CA MET A 183 -7.32 14.81 -52.32
C MET A 183 -7.59 14.80 -50.81
N VAL A 184 -8.46 13.92 -50.33
CA VAL A 184 -8.72 13.75 -48.89
C VAL A 184 -7.48 13.21 -48.18
N ASN A 185 -6.78 12.24 -48.78
CA ASN A 185 -5.55 11.69 -48.22
C ASN A 185 -4.42 12.73 -48.21
N SER A 186 -4.28 13.50 -49.30
CA SER A 186 -3.33 14.61 -49.35
C SER A 186 -3.60 15.66 -48.27
N LEU A 187 -4.87 15.99 -48.02
CA LEU A 187 -5.28 16.89 -46.93
C LEU A 187 -4.93 16.32 -45.55
N MET A 188 -5.20 15.03 -45.32
CA MET A 188 -4.83 14.36 -44.06
C MET A 188 -3.33 14.35 -43.82
N MET A 189 -2.53 14.04 -44.84
CA MET A 189 -1.07 14.04 -44.75
C MET A 189 -0.53 15.44 -44.45
N ARG A 190 -1.04 16.47 -45.15
CA ARG A 190 -0.68 17.85 -44.88
C ARG A 190 -1.05 18.29 -43.47
N HIS A 191 -2.26 17.96 -43.00
CA HIS A 191 -2.67 18.23 -41.62
C HIS A 191 -1.74 17.53 -40.63
N ARG A 192 -1.37 16.28 -40.89
CA ARG A 192 -0.44 15.54 -40.04
C ARG A 192 0.91 16.25 -39.93
N THR A 193 1.52 16.60 -41.06
CA THR A 193 2.79 17.33 -41.07
C THR A 193 2.67 18.68 -40.37
N LEU A 194 1.62 19.45 -40.64
CA LEU A 194 1.40 20.74 -39.97
C LEU A 194 1.23 20.56 -38.46
N ASN A 195 0.48 19.56 -38.03
CA ASN A 195 0.29 19.27 -36.62
C ASN A 195 1.58 18.82 -35.93
N GLU A 196 2.40 18.00 -36.60
CA GLU A 196 3.74 17.62 -36.13
C GLU A 196 4.64 18.86 -36.01
N THR A 197 4.76 19.67 -37.07
CA THR A 197 5.56 20.91 -37.01
C THR A 197 5.05 21.91 -35.97
N ASN A 198 3.73 22.01 -35.75
CA ASN A 198 3.17 22.88 -34.74
C ASN A 198 3.50 22.40 -33.32
N LYS A 199 3.50 21.08 -33.09
CA LYS A 199 3.93 20.52 -31.80
C LYS A 199 5.40 20.85 -31.55
N ASP A 200 6.27 20.62 -32.53
CA ASP A 200 7.70 20.91 -32.42
C ASP A 200 7.95 22.40 -32.17
N LEU A 201 7.20 23.28 -32.83
CA LEU A 201 7.29 24.73 -32.61
C LEU A 201 6.80 25.12 -31.20
N VAL A 202 5.69 24.57 -30.73
CA VAL A 202 5.17 24.84 -29.37
C VAL A 202 6.15 24.35 -28.31
N GLU A 203 6.73 23.17 -28.49
CA GLU A 203 7.76 22.62 -27.62
C GLU A 203 9.00 23.51 -27.62
N GLY A 204 9.51 23.89 -28.79
CA GLY A 204 10.65 24.80 -28.91
C GLY A 204 10.40 26.19 -28.30
N VAL A 205 9.19 26.73 -28.43
CA VAL A 205 8.82 28.00 -27.76
C VAL A 205 8.83 27.83 -26.24
N SER A 206 8.32 26.71 -25.73
CA SER A 206 8.35 26.41 -24.30
C SER A 206 9.79 26.30 -23.79
N GLU A 207 10.65 25.55 -24.48
CA GLU A 207 12.06 25.42 -24.13
C GLU A 207 12.78 26.77 -24.11
N LYS A 208 12.53 27.63 -25.11
CA LYS A 208 13.13 28.96 -25.18
C LYS A 208 12.58 29.89 -24.09
N ALA A 209 11.32 29.76 -23.70
CA ALA A 209 10.76 30.48 -22.57
C ALA A 209 11.47 30.09 -21.25
N ASP A 210 11.69 28.79 -21.04
CA ASP A 210 12.41 28.27 -19.86
C ASP A 210 13.88 28.74 -19.84
N GLU A 211 14.55 28.74 -20.99
CA GLU A 211 15.91 29.31 -21.12
C GLU A 211 15.94 30.80 -20.78
N LEU A 212 14.97 31.57 -21.28
CA LEU A 212 14.87 33.01 -20.98
C LEU A 212 14.62 33.26 -19.49
N GLU A 213 13.78 32.45 -18.84
CA GLU A 213 13.54 32.56 -17.40
C GLU A 213 14.81 32.27 -16.59
N LYS A 214 15.55 31.21 -16.95
CA LYS A 214 16.85 30.90 -16.34
C LYS A 214 17.85 32.05 -16.49
N LEU A 215 17.95 32.64 -17.70
CA LEU A 215 18.83 33.77 -17.96
C LEU A 215 18.41 35.02 -17.18
N ARG A 216 17.11 35.30 -17.08
CA ARG A 216 16.59 36.41 -16.26
C ARG A 216 16.95 36.22 -14.79
N ASN A 217 16.71 35.03 -14.24
CA ASN A 217 17.07 34.72 -12.86
C ASN A 217 18.57 34.87 -12.61
N HIS A 218 19.42 34.42 -13.54
CA HIS A 218 20.86 34.59 -13.43
C HIS A 218 21.29 36.07 -13.48
N LEU A 219 20.69 36.85 -14.37
CA LEU A 219 20.94 38.29 -14.48
C LEU A 219 20.53 39.01 -13.18
N ASP A 220 19.39 38.67 -12.61
CA ASP A 220 18.90 39.27 -11.36
C ASP A 220 19.78 38.88 -10.17
N GLN A 221 20.28 37.64 -10.11
CA GLN A 221 21.29 37.23 -9.13
C GLN A 221 22.57 38.08 -9.26
N LEU A 222 23.08 38.23 -10.48
CA LEU A 222 24.30 39.01 -10.73
C LEU A 222 24.12 40.50 -10.36
N LYS A 223 22.93 41.07 -10.62
CA LYS A 223 22.58 42.42 -10.16
C LYS A 223 22.59 42.53 -8.64
N GLN A 224 21.95 41.59 -7.94
CA GLN A 224 21.91 41.56 -6.47
C GLN A 224 23.31 41.44 -5.87
N GLU A 225 24.17 40.59 -6.44
CA GLU A 225 25.57 40.45 -6.02
C GLU A 225 26.35 41.74 -6.23
N HIS A 226 26.17 42.40 -7.38
CA HIS A 226 26.83 43.66 -7.67
C HIS A 226 26.34 44.81 -6.75
N ASP A 227 25.04 44.88 -6.46
CA ASP A 227 24.50 45.86 -5.51
C ASP A 227 25.01 45.60 -4.08
N LYS A 228 25.13 44.34 -3.68
CA LYS A 228 25.79 43.96 -2.42
C LYS A 228 27.25 44.40 -2.40
N MET A 229 27.99 44.21 -3.50
CA MET A 229 29.37 44.65 -3.62
C MET A 229 29.50 46.16 -3.53
N LYS A 230 28.63 46.92 -4.21
CA LYS A 230 28.56 48.39 -4.09
C LYS A 230 28.34 48.83 -2.65
N LEU A 231 27.40 48.20 -1.93
CA LEU A 231 27.16 48.50 -0.52
C LEU A 231 28.39 48.21 0.35
N SER A 232 29.11 47.11 0.08
CA SER A 232 30.36 46.78 0.77
C SER A 232 31.44 47.84 0.52
N ILE A 233 31.66 48.22 -0.75
CA ILE A 233 32.65 49.25 -1.13
C ILE A 233 32.27 50.60 -0.52
N ASN A 234 31.00 50.99 -0.55
CA ASN A 234 30.56 52.25 0.07
C ASN A 234 30.78 52.25 1.59
N SER A 235 30.52 51.12 2.26
CA SER A 235 30.82 50.96 3.69
C SER A 235 32.31 51.10 3.98
N GLU A 236 33.18 50.50 3.17
CA GLU A 236 34.63 50.66 3.27
C GLU A 236 35.09 52.10 2.99
N LEU A 237 34.52 52.74 1.96
CA LEU A 237 34.79 54.13 1.64
C LEU A 237 34.44 55.05 2.80
N SER A 238 33.26 54.88 3.42
CA SER A 238 32.86 55.67 4.59
C SER A 238 33.79 55.44 5.78
N LYS A 239 34.31 54.22 5.99
CA LYS A 239 35.32 53.95 7.01
C LYS A 239 36.63 54.69 6.72
N MET A 240 37.10 54.66 5.48
CA MET A 240 38.32 55.37 5.07
C MET A 240 38.16 56.88 5.15
N GLN A 241 37.02 57.43 4.73
CA GLN A 241 36.69 58.86 4.87
C GLN A 241 36.70 59.28 6.33
N LYS A 242 36.04 58.53 7.22
CA LYS A 242 36.07 58.80 8.65
C LYS A 242 37.48 58.78 9.23
N HIS A 243 38.33 57.85 8.77
CA HIS A 243 39.73 57.80 9.19
C HIS A 243 40.52 59.02 8.68
N GLN A 244 40.29 59.43 7.43
CA GLN A 244 40.91 60.62 6.86
C GLN A 244 40.47 61.89 7.58
N GLU A 245 39.18 62.07 7.86
CA GLU A 245 38.64 63.20 8.63
C GLU A 245 39.29 63.28 10.00
N GLY A 246 39.37 62.15 10.72
CA GLY A 246 40.06 62.09 12.02
C GLY A 246 41.53 62.50 11.94
N ARG A 247 42.24 62.12 10.86
CA ARG A 247 43.62 62.56 10.63
C ARG A 247 43.73 64.04 10.30
N VAL A 248 42.81 64.57 9.50
CA VAL A 248 42.77 66.00 9.13
C VAL A 248 42.51 66.85 10.37
N ASP A 249 41.54 66.46 11.20
CA ASP A 249 41.21 67.17 12.43
C ASP A 249 42.37 67.12 13.43
N GLY A 250 43.02 65.96 13.59
CA GLY A 250 44.23 65.85 14.40
C GLY A 250 45.37 66.73 13.89
N ASN A 251 45.56 66.81 12.56
CA ASN A 251 46.59 67.66 11.98
C ASN A 251 46.28 69.16 12.18
N LYS A 252 45.01 69.57 12.06
CA LYS A 252 44.59 70.94 12.37
C LYS A 252 44.86 71.31 13.84
N GLN A 253 44.53 70.41 14.77
CA GLN A 253 44.81 70.62 16.20
C GLN A 253 46.31 70.79 16.47
N LEU A 254 47.16 70.00 15.80
CA LEU A 254 48.62 70.13 15.89
C LEU A 254 49.11 71.45 15.29
N GLU A 255 48.56 71.87 14.15
CA GLU A 255 48.91 73.13 13.50
C GLU A 255 48.50 74.34 14.37
N GLU A 256 47.29 74.33 14.95
CA GLU A 256 46.84 75.34 15.91
C GLU A 256 47.77 75.41 17.12
N SER A 257 48.10 74.27 17.72
CA SER A 257 49.05 74.21 18.84
C SER A 257 50.44 74.72 18.45
N TYR A 258 50.89 74.46 17.22
CA TYR A 258 52.17 74.95 16.71
C TYR A 258 52.15 76.48 16.49
N ILE A 259 51.07 77.02 15.93
CA ILE A 259 50.90 78.48 15.72
C ILE A 259 50.87 79.20 17.07
N LEU A 260 50.12 78.69 18.04
CA LEU A 260 50.08 79.23 19.40
C LEU A 260 51.49 79.24 20.02
N GLY A 261 52.19 78.09 20.01
CA GLY A 261 53.56 78.02 20.52
C GLY A 261 54.53 78.94 19.77
N LYS A 262 54.41 79.09 18.45
CA LYS A 262 55.22 80.03 17.65
C LYS A 262 54.95 81.48 18.03
N GLY A 263 53.69 81.83 18.35
CA GLY A 263 53.32 83.13 18.91
C GLY A 263 54.09 83.42 20.19
N ASP A 264 54.04 82.48 21.13
CA ASP A 264 54.75 82.57 22.42
C ASP A 264 56.26 82.74 22.21
N PHE A 265 56.88 81.94 21.32
CA PHE A 265 58.30 82.07 21.02
C PHE A 265 58.66 83.42 20.36
N ARG A 266 57.77 83.97 19.53
CA ARG A 266 57.99 85.28 18.90
C ARG A 266 57.90 86.40 19.93
N GLU A 267 56.95 86.33 20.85
CA GLU A 267 56.81 87.26 21.97
C GLU A 267 58.07 87.22 22.84
N GLN A 268 58.48 86.04 23.31
CA GLN A 268 59.72 85.86 24.08
C GLN A 268 60.96 86.38 23.34
N ARG A 269 61.06 86.14 22.03
CA ARG A 269 62.18 86.65 21.21
C ARG A 269 62.14 88.17 21.06
N SER A 270 60.96 88.77 20.96
CA SER A 270 60.79 90.22 20.91
C SER A 270 61.17 90.87 22.23
N GLU A 271 60.68 90.33 23.36
CA GLU A 271 61.06 90.78 24.71
C GLU A 271 62.58 90.71 24.90
N LEU A 272 63.21 89.58 24.54
CA LEU A 272 64.66 89.44 24.58
C LEU A 272 65.36 90.49 23.71
N GLY A 273 64.85 90.75 22.50
CA GLY A 273 65.37 91.80 21.62
C GLY A 273 65.28 93.21 22.23
N GLN A 274 64.16 93.53 22.88
CA GLN A 274 63.97 94.80 23.59
C GLN A 274 64.94 94.93 24.77
N ILE A 275 65.13 93.86 25.55
CA ILE A 275 66.11 93.81 26.64
C ILE A 275 67.52 94.06 26.09
N LEU A 276 67.91 93.38 25.01
CA LEU A 276 69.22 93.57 24.37
C LEU A 276 69.42 94.99 23.83
N MET A 277 68.38 95.60 23.24
CA MET A 277 68.43 97.00 22.82
C MET A 277 68.56 97.96 24.00
N ALA A 278 67.82 97.73 25.08
CA ALA A 278 67.95 98.53 26.30
C ALA A 278 69.37 98.43 26.86
N ILE A 279 69.96 97.21 26.90
CA ILE A 279 71.35 97.00 27.29
C ILE A 279 72.30 97.78 26.37
N ASN A 280 72.16 97.67 25.04
CA ASN A 280 72.98 98.42 24.09
C ASN A 280 72.86 99.94 24.30
N ASN A 281 71.65 100.45 24.51
CA ASN A 281 71.39 101.87 24.72
C ASN A 281 72.02 102.38 26.02
N ILE A 282 71.96 101.60 27.10
CA ILE A 282 72.58 101.95 28.38
C ILE A 282 74.10 101.87 28.24
N ALA A 283 74.64 100.80 27.64
CA ALA A 283 76.06 100.64 27.38
C ALA A 283 76.62 101.82 26.57
N ASN A 284 75.92 102.25 25.51
CA ASN A 284 76.27 103.43 24.71
C ASN A 284 76.30 104.74 25.52
N LYS A 285 75.49 104.87 26.57
CA LYS A 285 75.55 106.03 27.46
C LYS A 285 76.70 105.94 28.47
N CYS A 286 77.13 104.71 28.78
CA CYS A 286 78.22 104.42 29.70
C CYS A 286 79.60 104.44 29.01
N THR A 287 79.66 104.52 27.68
CA THR A 287 80.93 104.61 26.94
C THR A 287 81.54 106.01 27.01
N LYS A 288 82.84 106.08 27.32
CA LYS A 288 83.63 107.32 27.27
C LYS A 288 84.17 107.51 25.85
N GLU A 289 84.51 108.74 25.45
CA GLU A 289 84.97 109.08 24.08
C GLU A 289 86.23 108.31 23.63
N THR A 290 87.00 107.77 24.57
CA THR A 290 88.22 106.99 24.33
C THR A 290 87.96 105.51 24.04
N ASP A 291 86.74 105.04 24.22
CA ASP A 291 86.48 103.61 24.26
C ASP A 291 85.94 103.06 22.92
N ILE A 292 86.05 101.73 22.77
CA ILE A 292 85.57 101.02 21.58
C ILE A 292 84.05 101.18 21.43
N PRO A 293 83.51 101.43 20.22
CA PRO A 293 82.08 101.52 19.97
C PRO A 293 81.30 100.25 20.37
N VAL A 294 80.14 100.43 20.97
CA VAL A 294 79.31 99.34 21.55
C VAL A 294 78.84 98.34 20.50
N GLU A 295 78.73 98.71 19.21
CA GLU A 295 78.35 97.77 18.15
C GLU A 295 79.36 96.63 17.95
N ARG A 296 80.61 96.79 18.41
CA ARG A 296 81.70 95.82 18.21
C ARG A 296 82.00 94.93 19.43
N ILE A 297 81.29 95.16 20.53
CA ILE A 297 81.52 94.54 21.83
C ILE A 297 80.49 93.42 22.06
N MET A 298 80.87 92.35 22.76
CA MET A 298 79.95 91.24 23.10
C MET A 298 78.99 91.62 24.23
N LEU A 299 77.90 90.86 24.43
CA LEU A 299 76.87 91.22 25.42
C LEU A 299 77.41 91.28 26.86
N ASP A 300 78.25 90.32 27.24
CA ASP A 300 78.83 90.25 28.59
C ASP A 300 79.69 91.48 28.86
N GLU A 301 80.54 91.85 27.90
CA GLU A 301 81.39 93.05 27.96
C GLU A 301 80.57 94.35 28.01
N LYS A 302 79.37 94.40 27.41
CA LYS A 302 78.44 95.55 27.54
C LYS A 302 77.87 95.67 28.94
N LEU A 303 77.52 94.55 29.55
CA LEU A 303 76.99 94.54 30.91
C LEU A 303 78.07 94.93 31.92
N ASP A 304 79.29 94.44 31.74
CA ASP A 304 80.45 94.82 32.56
C ASP A 304 80.72 96.32 32.47
N ARG A 305 80.64 96.89 31.25
CA ARG A 305 80.78 98.34 31.02
C ARG A 305 79.73 99.18 31.75
N ILE A 306 78.47 98.74 31.70
CA ILE A 306 77.38 99.40 32.42
C ILE A 306 77.63 99.30 33.93
N GLN A 307 78.06 98.14 34.41
CA GLN A 307 78.37 97.90 35.81
C GLN A 307 79.51 98.80 36.30
N GLU A 308 80.63 98.86 35.57
CA GLU A 308 81.77 99.73 35.88
C GLU A 308 81.36 101.20 35.92
N TYR A 309 80.61 101.67 34.93
CA TYR A 309 80.12 103.06 34.91
C TYR A 309 79.17 103.36 36.08
N MET A 310 78.29 102.41 36.44
CA MET A 310 77.42 102.58 37.60
C MET A 310 78.21 102.62 38.91
N LEU A 311 79.20 101.74 39.08
CA LEU A 311 80.08 101.73 40.25
C LEU A 311 80.85 103.05 40.36
N GLU A 312 81.44 103.53 39.25
CA GLU A 312 82.13 104.82 39.21
C GLU A 312 81.18 105.98 39.55
N ARG A 313 79.95 106.00 39.04
CA ARG A 313 78.95 107.03 39.39
C ARG A 313 78.48 106.94 40.84
N ILE A 314 78.36 105.74 41.39
CA ILE A 314 78.04 105.53 42.81
C ILE A 314 79.18 106.05 43.68
N ASP A 315 80.43 105.72 43.33
CA ASP A 315 81.62 106.19 44.04
C ASP A 315 81.74 107.72 43.95
N VAL A 316 81.49 108.31 42.78
CA VAL A 316 81.45 109.78 42.60
C VAL A 316 80.30 110.41 43.40
N ALA A 317 79.12 109.80 43.44
CA ALA A 317 78.00 110.30 44.24
C ALA A 317 78.28 110.18 45.74
N GLN A 318 78.95 109.12 46.18
CA GLN A 318 79.41 108.95 47.56
C GLN A 318 80.50 109.96 47.93
N MET A 319 81.44 110.25 47.03
CA MET A 319 82.44 111.32 47.20
C MET A 319 81.79 112.71 47.23
N ALA A 320 80.82 112.99 46.35
CA ALA A 320 80.07 114.25 46.35
C ALA A 320 79.16 114.40 47.58
N SER A 321 78.69 113.28 48.14
CA SER A 321 77.94 113.27 49.41
C SER A 321 78.86 113.44 50.64
N ALA A 322 80.14 113.07 50.53
CA ALA A 322 81.13 113.26 51.58
C ALA A 322 81.68 114.71 51.63
N ASP A 323 81.61 115.45 50.53
CA ASP A 323 82.01 116.87 50.43
C ASP A 323 80.86 117.86 50.74
N GLY A 324 79.79 117.36 51.35
CA GLY A 324 78.59 118.12 51.72
C GLY A 324 78.16 117.85 53.17
N SER A 325 78.99 118.24 54.14
CA SER A 325 78.60 118.32 55.55
C SER A 325 78.62 119.78 56.04
N GLU A 326 77.49 120.49 55.87
CA GLU A 326 77.02 121.54 56.80
C GLU A 326 75.49 121.79 56.62
N GLY A 327 74.69 121.26 57.57
CA GLY A 327 73.33 121.66 58.01
C GLY A 327 72.12 121.56 57.04
N ASP A 328 70.93 121.06 57.41
CA ASP A 328 70.42 120.46 58.64
C ASP A 328 69.05 119.75 58.35
N GLN A 329 68.83 118.61 59.04
CA GLN A 329 67.58 117.99 59.54
C GLN A 329 66.20 118.28 58.86
N ARG A 330 65.24 117.35 58.69
CA ARG A 330 64.88 116.17 59.48
C ARG A 330 63.73 115.39 58.80
N THR A 331 63.84 114.05 58.80
CA THR A 331 62.76 113.03 59.03
C THR A 331 61.64 112.86 58.01
N LYS A 332 61.15 111.66 57.65
CA LYS A 332 61.19 110.35 58.31
C LYS A 332 60.69 109.25 57.35
N SER A 333 61.36 108.10 57.44
CA SER A 333 60.82 106.72 57.42
C SER A 333 59.92 106.24 56.29
N GLY A 334 60.34 105.14 55.64
CA GLY A 334 59.44 104.26 54.90
C GLY A 334 60.12 103.04 54.30
N ARG A 335 60.67 102.18 55.17
CA ARG A 335 61.31 100.91 54.84
C ARG A 335 60.25 99.85 54.49
N SER A 336 60.35 99.22 53.32
CA SER A 336 60.08 97.77 53.20
C SER A 336 60.74 97.20 51.95
N GLY A 337 61.77 96.38 52.15
CA GLY A 337 62.13 95.38 51.16
C GLY A 337 61.04 94.31 51.05
N HIS A 338 61.14 93.46 50.04
CA HIS A 338 60.84 92.01 50.02
C HIS A 338 61.12 91.55 48.58
N SER A 339 62.28 90.93 48.37
CA SER A 339 62.49 89.47 48.38
C SER A 339 62.29 88.87 46.99
N TRP A 340 63.40 88.41 46.42
CA TRP A 340 63.42 87.39 45.39
C TRP A 340 62.56 86.19 45.80
N SER A 341 61.69 85.73 44.90
CA SER A 341 61.15 84.37 44.95
C SER A 341 61.25 83.74 43.57
N ARG A 342 62.29 82.92 43.44
CA ARG A 342 62.57 82.01 42.34
C ARG A 342 61.50 80.91 42.36
N LYS A 343 60.51 80.97 41.46
CA LYS A 343 59.68 79.81 41.13
C LYS A 343 60.10 79.27 39.76
N LYS A 344 60.89 78.20 39.80
CA LYS A 344 61.06 77.27 38.70
C LYS A 344 59.71 76.57 38.49
N ASN A 345 59.06 76.79 37.36
CA ASN A 345 58.07 75.85 36.83
C ASN A 345 58.39 75.63 35.35
N ALA A 346 59.05 74.49 35.10
CA ALA A 346 59.13 73.91 33.77
C ALA A 346 57.90 73.01 33.57
N PRO A 347 57.09 73.20 32.52
CA PRO A 347 56.14 72.18 32.11
C PRO A 347 56.89 71.06 31.37
N LYS A 348 56.86 69.87 31.97
CA LYS A 348 57.21 68.61 31.30
C LYS A 348 56.23 68.39 30.16
N VAL A 349 56.73 68.42 28.93
CA VAL A 349 56.04 67.90 27.76
C VAL A 349 56.14 66.36 27.83
N MET A 350 55.05 65.70 28.19
CA MET A 350 54.93 64.25 28.01
C MET A 350 54.53 63.97 26.57
N PHE A 351 55.47 63.39 25.81
CA PHE A 351 55.13 62.58 24.65
C PHE A 351 54.45 61.31 25.15
N ALA A 352 53.19 61.10 24.79
CA ALA A 352 52.54 59.81 24.84
C ALA A 352 52.55 59.23 23.41
N ALA A 353 53.08 58.01 23.32
CA ALA A 353 53.06 57.17 22.14
C ALA A 353 51.67 56.54 21.91
#